data_AF-A0A4Y7TGC5-F1
#
_entry.id   AF-A0A4Y7TGC5-F1
#
_cell.length_a   1.000
_cell.length_b   1.000
_cell.length_c   1.000
_cell.angle_alpha   90.00
_cell.angle_beta   90.00
_cell.angle_gamma   90.00
#
_symmetry.space_group_name_H-M   'P 1'
#
loop_
_entity.id
_entity.type
_entity.pdbx_description
1 polymer ?
#
loop_
_entity_poly.entity_id
_entity_poly.type
_entity_poly.pdbx_seq_one_letter_code
_entity_poly.pdbx_strand_id
1 'polypeptide(L)'
;MECLLESSPGETEHLLGPLRSLLRLYDKEKRSVGLYVTLESTADLITQRCYRILKNRGPEGSARFSPKHNLNVFFTSYCDALSLFIDLSLEVDVDDVQWWASKVQSICSREGRAKVYPRMFASVHRECSMLNCRPACRIWRGEILQRCKSMGWKVPGIFETLRDKYRKYDAQFDDDFPLRPYSQLELDQLVLPPLPNQGSPRSTGCRMPGAWSSELY
;
A
#
# COMPACT_ATOMS: atom_id res chain seq x y z
N MET A 1 -15.87 -9.20 -26.77
CA MET A 1 -15.19 -10.46 -26.42
C MET A 1 -16.03 -11.13 -25.35
N GLU A 2 -16.86 -12.10 -25.75
CA GLU A 2 -17.77 -12.81 -24.85
C GLU A 2 -17.07 -14.06 -24.33
N CYS A 3 -16.78 -14.11 -23.03
CA CYS A 3 -16.38 -15.35 -22.38
C CYS A 3 -17.63 -15.99 -21.75
N LEU A 4 -18.13 -17.04 -22.39
CA LEU A 4 -19.02 -18.02 -21.78
C LEU A 4 -18.14 -18.92 -20.90
N LEU A 5 -18.46 -19.02 -19.62
CA LEU A 5 -17.83 -19.98 -18.72
C LEU A 5 -18.92 -20.94 -18.24
N GLU A 6 -19.02 -22.06 -18.93
CA GLU A 6 -19.45 -23.31 -18.29
C GLU A 6 -18.35 -23.68 -17.28
N SER A 7 -18.69 -23.64 -16.00
CA SER A 7 -17.86 -24.23 -14.96
C SER A 7 -18.71 -25.22 -14.17
N SER A 8 -18.26 -26.47 -14.13
CA SER A 8 -18.86 -27.58 -13.41
C SER A 8 -18.99 -27.26 -11.91
N PRO A 9 -20.09 -27.68 -11.24
CA PRO A 9 -20.34 -27.39 -9.84
C PRO A 9 -19.44 -28.26 -8.97
N GLY A 10 -18.53 -27.63 -8.24
CA GLY A 10 -17.68 -28.33 -7.28
C GLY A 10 -16.40 -27.56 -6.93
N GLU A 11 -16.32 -27.10 -5.69
CA GLU A 11 -15.09 -26.78 -4.95
C GLU A 11 -14.38 -25.43 -5.19
N THR A 12 -14.53 -24.73 -6.31
CA THR A 12 -13.96 -23.35 -6.46
C THR A 12 -14.97 -22.21 -6.27
N GLU A 13 -16.26 -22.54 -6.21
CA GLU A 13 -17.36 -21.57 -6.15
C GLU A 13 -17.62 -21.00 -4.75
N HIS A 14 -17.16 -21.64 -3.67
CA HIS A 14 -17.53 -21.20 -2.32
C HIS A 14 -16.65 -20.09 -1.74
N LEU A 15 -15.41 -19.92 -2.22
CA LEU A 15 -14.43 -19.02 -1.59
C LEU A 15 -14.09 -17.80 -2.45
N LEU A 16 -13.98 -18.01 -3.76
CA LEU A 16 -13.89 -16.94 -4.74
C LEU A 16 -15.24 -16.61 -5.36
N GLY A 17 -16.26 -17.47 -5.28
CA GLY A 17 -17.57 -17.18 -5.86
C GLY A 17 -18.19 -15.89 -5.32
N PRO A 18 -18.12 -15.56 -4.02
CA PRO A 18 -18.63 -14.28 -3.54
C PRO A 18 -17.81 -13.09 -4.07
N LEU A 19 -16.47 -13.10 -3.94
CA LEU A 19 -15.64 -11.97 -4.40
C LEU A 19 -15.62 -11.82 -5.93
N ARG A 20 -15.54 -12.93 -6.69
CA ARG A 20 -15.66 -12.93 -8.16
C ARG A 20 -17.08 -12.64 -8.62
N SER A 21 -18.13 -13.05 -7.91
CA SER A 21 -19.51 -12.69 -8.25
C SER A 21 -19.72 -11.19 -8.03
N LEU A 22 -19.23 -10.62 -6.93
CA LEU A 22 -19.28 -9.17 -6.67
C LEU A 22 -18.45 -8.37 -7.67
N LEU A 23 -17.24 -8.84 -8.03
CA LEU A 23 -16.43 -8.24 -9.10
C LEU A 23 -17.07 -8.40 -10.48
N ARG A 24 -17.82 -9.49 -10.74
CA ARG A 24 -18.54 -9.71 -12.01
C ARG A 24 -19.84 -8.92 -12.12
N LEU A 25 -20.49 -8.57 -11.00
CA LEU A 25 -21.65 -7.67 -11.00
C LEU A 25 -21.29 -6.28 -11.54
N TYR A 26 -20.01 -5.90 -11.48
CA TYR A 26 -19.54 -4.62 -12.01
C TYR A 26 -19.43 -4.58 -13.54
N ASP A 27 -19.47 -5.73 -14.24
CA ASP A 27 -19.02 -5.82 -15.64
C ASP A 27 -20.13 -6.05 -16.68
N LYS A 28 -21.42 -6.24 -16.32
CA LYS A 28 -22.48 -6.44 -17.34
C LYS A 28 -23.85 -5.87 -16.98
N GLU A 29 -24.23 -4.80 -17.68
CA GLU A 29 -25.59 -4.20 -17.74
C GLU A 29 -26.69 -5.09 -18.36
N LYS A 30 -26.49 -6.39 -18.57
CA LYS A 30 -27.49 -7.25 -19.23
C LYS A 30 -28.18 -8.21 -18.25
N ARG A 31 -29.33 -7.72 -17.77
CA ARG A 31 -30.60 -8.44 -17.50
C ARG A 31 -30.48 -9.77 -16.73
N SER A 32 -30.47 -9.68 -15.40
CA SER A 32 -31.18 -10.64 -14.55
C SER A 32 -32.21 -9.88 -13.70
N VAL A 33 -33.48 -10.25 -13.84
CA VAL A 33 -34.58 -9.67 -13.06
C VAL A 33 -34.50 -10.25 -11.66
N GLY A 34 -34.23 -9.43 -10.64
CA GLY A 34 -34.61 -9.80 -9.27
C GLY A 34 -33.80 -9.24 -8.09
N LEU A 35 -32.54 -8.82 -8.25
CA LEU A 35 -31.74 -8.32 -7.12
C LEU A 35 -30.84 -7.17 -7.56
N TYR A 36 -31.28 -5.94 -7.28
CA TYR A 36 -30.43 -4.76 -7.41
C TYR A 36 -29.59 -4.65 -6.14
N VAL A 37 -28.33 -5.06 -6.21
CA VAL A 37 -27.34 -4.72 -5.19
C VAL A 37 -26.74 -3.38 -5.59
N THR A 38 -26.80 -2.38 -4.70
CA THR A 38 -26.18 -1.08 -4.98
C THR A 38 -24.65 -1.20 -4.93
N LEU A 39 -23.96 -0.25 -5.56
CA LEU A 39 -22.50 -0.21 -5.52
C LEU A 39 -22.00 -0.04 -4.07
N GLU A 40 -22.68 0.78 -3.28
CA GLU A 40 -22.38 1.02 -1.86
C GLU A 40 -22.53 -0.28 -1.04
N SER A 41 -23.63 -1.00 -1.23
CA SER A 41 -23.86 -2.27 -0.54
C SER A 41 -22.79 -3.32 -0.89
N THR A 42 -22.33 -3.31 -2.14
CA THR A 42 -21.23 -4.17 -2.62
C THR A 42 -19.91 -3.78 -1.97
N ALA A 43 -19.60 -2.48 -1.92
CA ALA A 43 -18.40 -1.96 -1.29
C ALA A 43 -18.35 -2.30 0.21
N ASP A 44 -19.44 -2.05 0.94
CA ASP A 44 -19.54 -2.36 2.37
C ASP A 44 -19.31 -3.85 2.64
N LEU A 45 -19.89 -4.73 1.82
CA LEU A 45 -19.71 -6.17 1.97
C LEU A 45 -18.27 -6.61 1.69
N ILE A 46 -17.61 -6.03 0.68
CA ILE A 46 -16.19 -6.29 0.39
C ILE A 46 -15.31 -5.78 1.53
N THR A 47 -15.56 -4.56 2.02
CA THR A 47 -14.86 -3.95 3.17
C THR A 47 -14.97 -4.85 4.40
N GLN A 48 -16.18 -5.23 4.80
CA GLN A 48 -16.41 -6.10 5.96
C GLN A 48 -15.73 -7.46 5.79
N ARG A 49 -15.73 -8.03 4.58
CA ARG A 49 -15.06 -9.31 4.32
C ARG A 49 -13.54 -9.17 4.39
N CYS A 50 -12.97 -8.10 3.84
CA CYS A 50 -11.54 -7.84 3.91
C CYS A 50 -11.08 -7.68 5.35
N TYR A 51 -11.83 -6.92 6.15
CA TYR A 51 -11.55 -6.74 7.57
C TYR A 51 -11.60 -8.06 8.35
N ARG A 52 -12.61 -8.89 8.11
CA ARG A 52 -12.69 -10.22 8.73
C ARG A 52 -11.52 -11.12 8.37
N ILE A 53 -11.10 -11.13 7.11
CA ILE A 53 -9.91 -11.90 6.66
C ILE A 53 -8.65 -11.40 7.39
N LEU A 54 -8.52 -10.08 7.53
CA LEU A 54 -7.41 -9.45 8.25
C LEU A 54 -7.39 -9.91 9.72
N LYS A 55 -8.50 -9.72 10.44
CA LYS A 55 -8.64 -10.07 11.86
C LYS A 55 -8.48 -11.56 12.14
N ASN A 56 -9.05 -12.40 11.28
CA ASN A 56 -8.95 -13.85 11.42
C ASN A 56 -7.67 -14.43 10.81
N ARG A 57 -6.78 -13.57 10.28
CA ARG A 57 -5.48 -13.94 9.71
C ARG A 57 -5.59 -15.04 8.64
N GLY A 58 -6.67 -15.01 7.84
CA GLY A 58 -6.92 -15.99 6.79
C GLY A 58 -8.36 -15.99 6.24
N PRO A 59 -8.61 -16.75 5.16
CA PRO A 59 -9.96 -16.91 4.61
C PRO A 59 -10.89 -17.63 5.61
N GLU A 60 -12.09 -17.09 5.81
CA GLU A 60 -13.11 -17.73 6.64
C GLU A 60 -13.65 -18.97 5.91
N GLY A 61 -13.39 -20.15 6.48
CA GLY A 61 -13.83 -21.44 5.97
C GLY A 61 -12.64 -22.33 5.59
N SER A 62 -12.42 -23.38 6.40
CA SER A 62 -11.43 -24.44 6.14
C SER A 62 -11.86 -25.40 5.02
N ALA A 63 -12.59 -24.91 4.02
CA ALA A 63 -13.08 -25.72 2.91
C ALA A 63 -11.92 -25.99 1.94
N ARG A 64 -11.17 -27.06 2.22
CA ARG A 64 -10.32 -27.85 1.32
C ARG A 64 -9.82 -27.07 0.10
N PHE A 65 -9.00 -26.04 0.31
CA PHE A 65 -8.29 -25.42 -0.80
C PHE A 65 -7.35 -26.47 -1.41
N SER A 66 -7.47 -26.70 -2.72
CA SER A 66 -6.44 -27.42 -3.47
C SER A 66 -5.07 -26.76 -3.23
N PRO A 67 -3.99 -27.52 -2.99
CA PRO A 67 -3.09 -27.23 -1.87
C PRO A 67 -2.20 -25.99 -1.95
N LYS A 68 -2.07 -25.27 -3.08
CA LYS A 68 -1.20 -24.07 -3.17
C LYS A 68 -1.63 -23.02 -4.19
N HIS A 69 -2.08 -23.41 -5.39
CA HIS A 69 -2.35 -22.45 -6.47
C HIS A 69 -3.54 -21.52 -6.19
N ASN A 70 -4.54 -21.97 -5.44
CA ASN A 70 -5.72 -21.14 -5.13
C ASN A 70 -5.43 -20.04 -4.10
N LEU A 71 -4.44 -20.24 -3.21
CA LEU A 71 -4.12 -19.26 -2.18
C LEU A 71 -3.42 -18.04 -2.76
N ASN A 72 -2.49 -18.21 -3.71
CA ASN A 72 -1.79 -17.08 -4.31
C ASN A 72 -2.73 -16.14 -5.07
N VAL A 73 -3.64 -16.72 -5.85
CA VAL A 73 -4.67 -15.96 -6.58
C VAL A 73 -5.58 -15.23 -5.60
N PHE A 74 -6.08 -15.94 -4.58
CA PHE A 74 -6.92 -15.35 -3.54
C PHE A 74 -6.22 -14.17 -2.85
N PHE A 75 -4.99 -14.35 -2.38
CA PHE A 75 -4.26 -13.30 -1.66
C PHE A 75 -3.89 -12.12 -2.55
N THR A 76 -3.60 -12.34 -3.83
CA THR A 76 -3.39 -11.25 -4.79
C THR A 76 -4.66 -10.42 -4.92
N SER A 77 -5.81 -11.06 -5.17
CA SER A 77 -7.11 -10.38 -5.25
C SER A 77 -7.51 -9.71 -3.94
N TYR A 78 -7.22 -10.34 -2.80
CA TYR A 78 -7.47 -9.78 -1.48
C TYR A 78 -6.62 -8.53 -1.21
N CYS A 79 -5.32 -8.53 -1.56
CA CYS A 79 -4.47 -7.35 -1.37
C CYS A 79 -4.95 -6.18 -2.23
N ASP A 80 -5.35 -6.46 -3.48
CA ASP A 80 -5.94 -5.45 -4.35
C ASP A 80 -7.25 -4.91 -3.79
N ALA A 81 -8.18 -5.79 -3.39
CA ALA A 81 -9.45 -5.39 -2.80
C ALA A 81 -9.26 -4.62 -1.51
N LEU A 82 -8.43 -5.10 -0.59
CA LEU A 82 -8.15 -4.41 0.67
C LEU A 82 -7.61 -3.01 0.42
N SER A 83 -6.71 -2.82 -0.55
CA SER A 83 -6.22 -1.47 -0.87
C SER A 83 -7.31 -0.53 -1.42
N LEU A 84 -8.38 -1.06 -2.01
CA LEU A 84 -9.49 -0.25 -2.53
C LEU A 84 -10.58 0.04 -1.49
N PHE A 85 -10.77 -0.91 -0.58
CA PHE A 85 -11.92 -0.99 0.33
C PHE A 85 -11.52 -0.98 1.81
N ILE A 86 -10.30 -0.53 2.13
CA ILE A 86 -9.83 -0.43 3.51
C ILE A 86 -10.67 0.59 4.29
N ASP A 87 -11.31 0.13 5.36
CA ASP A 87 -12.01 0.99 6.30
C ASP A 87 -11.12 1.20 7.53
N LEU A 88 -10.69 2.45 7.71
CA LEU A 88 -9.78 2.88 8.76
C LEU A 88 -10.53 3.37 10.00
N SER A 89 -11.87 3.29 10.01
CA SER A 89 -12.68 3.46 11.22
C SER A 89 -12.60 2.23 12.11
N LEU A 90 -12.30 1.07 11.52
CA LEU A 90 -12.18 -0.19 12.21
C LEU A 90 -10.87 -0.27 12.99
N GLU A 91 -10.93 -0.93 14.14
CA GLU A 91 -9.77 -1.13 15.00
C GLU A 91 -8.79 -2.11 14.35
N VAL A 92 -7.64 -1.62 13.93
CA VAL A 92 -6.55 -2.46 13.40
C VAL A 92 -5.37 -2.38 14.35
N ASP A 93 -4.82 -3.53 14.72
CA ASP A 93 -3.62 -3.60 15.55
C ASP A 93 -2.35 -3.80 14.71
N VAL A 94 -1.20 -3.74 15.36
CA VAL A 94 0.11 -3.91 14.69
C VAL A 94 0.25 -5.32 14.11
N ASP A 95 -0.24 -6.34 14.83
CA ASP A 95 -0.09 -7.73 14.42
C ASP A 95 -0.90 -8.05 13.16
N ASP A 96 -2.07 -7.44 12.99
CA ASP A 96 -2.92 -7.54 11.80
C ASP A 96 -2.15 -7.09 10.55
N VAL A 97 -1.52 -5.92 10.63
CA VAL A 97 -0.76 -5.34 9.51
C VAL A 97 0.52 -6.14 9.27
N GLN A 98 1.18 -6.60 10.33
CA GLN A 98 2.36 -7.45 10.21
C GLN A 98 2.04 -8.79 9.56
N TRP A 99 0.91 -9.41 9.92
CA TRP A 99 0.41 -10.61 9.26
C TRP A 99 0.17 -10.34 7.78
N TRP A 100 -0.56 -9.27 7.43
CA TRP A 100 -0.79 -8.90 6.04
C TRP A 100 0.52 -8.70 5.26
N ALA A 101 1.46 -7.94 5.81
CA ALA A 101 2.76 -7.68 5.19
C ALA A 101 3.57 -8.98 5.01
N SER A 102 3.49 -9.92 5.96
CA SER A 102 4.11 -11.24 5.82
C SER A 102 3.51 -12.04 4.67
N LYS A 103 2.19 -11.96 4.45
CA LYS A 103 1.50 -12.61 3.32
C LYS A 103 1.92 -12.00 2.00
N VAL A 104 1.90 -10.68 1.89
CA VAL A 104 2.43 -9.96 0.70
C VAL A 104 3.87 -10.38 0.41
N GLN A 105 4.72 -10.48 1.43
CA GLN A 105 6.11 -10.89 1.26
C GLN A 105 6.26 -12.32 0.74
N SER A 106 5.47 -13.25 1.28
CA SER A 106 5.56 -14.68 0.97
C SER A 106 4.89 -15.07 -0.36
N ILE A 107 3.87 -14.33 -0.78
CA ILE A 107 3.00 -14.71 -1.91
C ILE A 107 3.32 -13.88 -3.16
N CYS A 108 3.56 -12.58 -3.02
CA CYS A 108 3.74 -11.71 -4.18
C CYS A 108 5.18 -11.79 -4.71
N SER A 109 5.32 -11.76 -6.04
CA SER A 109 6.63 -11.54 -6.68
C SER A 109 7.20 -10.17 -6.29
N ARG A 110 8.48 -9.93 -6.61
CA ARG A 110 9.10 -8.61 -6.35
C ARG A 110 8.30 -7.47 -6.99
N GLU A 111 7.85 -7.66 -8.23
CA GLU A 111 7.04 -6.71 -8.99
C GLU A 111 5.64 -6.56 -8.36
N GLY A 112 5.03 -7.67 -7.93
CA GLY A 112 3.75 -7.65 -7.23
C GLY A 112 3.82 -6.82 -5.95
N ARG A 113 4.87 -7.00 -5.15
CA ARG A 113 5.12 -6.20 -3.95
C ARG A 113 5.26 -4.71 -4.29
N ALA A 114 5.98 -4.39 -5.36
CA ALA A 114 6.20 -3.01 -5.82
C ALA A 114 4.91 -2.31 -6.24
N LYS A 115 3.83 -3.05 -6.49
CA LYS A 115 2.49 -2.49 -6.72
C LYS A 115 1.66 -2.44 -5.43
N VAL A 116 1.66 -3.52 -4.65
CA VAL A 116 0.78 -3.67 -3.47
C VAL A 116 1.15 -2.69 -2.35
N TYR A 117 2.44 -2.56 -2.00
CA TYR A 117 2.84 -1.67 -0.89
C TYR A 117 2.55 -0.20 -1.18
N PRO A 118 2.93 0.38 -2.34
CA PRO A 118 2.62 1.77 -2.66
C PRO A 118 1.12 2.04 -2.72
N ARG A 119 0.37 1.13 -3.34
CA ARG A 119 -1.09 1.24 -3.43
C ARG A 119 -1.74 1.26 -2.05
N MET A 120 -1.37 0.31 -1.19
CA MET A 120 -1.87 0.30 0.19
C MET A 120 -1.46 1.57 0.95
N PHE A 121 -0.19 1.99 0.83
CA PHE A 121 0.32 3.17 1.53
C PHE A 121 -0.43 4.45 1.15
N ALA A 122 -0.78 4.63 -0.12
CA ALA A 122 -1.58 5.76 -0.60
C ALA A 122 -3.04 5.66 -0.13
N SER A 123 -3.65 4.47 -0.24
CA SER A 123 -5.04 4.25 0.14
C SER A 123 -5.32 4.49 1.62
N VAL A 124 -4.36 4.19 2.49
CA VAL A 124 -4.49 4.40 3.94
C VAL A 124 -4.73 5.87 4.29
N HIS A 125 -4.37 6.85 3.45
CA HIS A 125 -4.67 8.26 3.72
C HIS A 125 -5.83 8.82 2.88
N ARG A 126 -6.52 7.99 2.10
CA ARG A 126 -7.55 8.45 1.15
C ARG A 126 -8.65 9.28 1.81
N GLU A 127 -9.06 8.90 3.03
CA GLU A 127 -10.11 9.56 3.80
C GLU A 127 -9.58 10.40 4.98
N CYS A 128 -8.28 10.28 5.31
CA CYS A 128 -7.66 11.02 6.40
C CYS A 128 -7.52 12.51 5.98
N SER A 129 -7.86 13.45 6.88
CA SER A 129 -7.55 14.87 6.67
C SER A 129 -6.07 15.13 7.01
N MET A 130 -5.46 16.17 6.42
CA MET A 130 -4.01 16.42 6.55
C MET A 130 -3.52 16.49 8.00
N LEU A 131 -4.37 16.99 8.90
CA LEU A 131 -4.04 17.25 10.30
C LEU A 131 -4.50 16.13 11.25
N ASN A 132 -5.55 15.38 10.89
CA ASN A 132 -6.18 14.40 11.78
C ASN A 132 -6.12 13.00 11.17
N CYS A 133 -4.92 12.44 11.09
CA CYS A 133 -4.75 11.03 10.75
C CYS A 133 -5.29 10.13 11.87
N ARG A 134 -6.10 9.14 11.51
CA ARG A 134 -6.61 8.12 12.43
C ARG A 134 -5.46 7.26 13.00
N PRO A 135 -5.63 6.65 14.18
CA PRO A 135 -4.62 5.73 14.73
C PRO A 135 -4.27 4.59 13.76
N ALA A 136 -5.26 3.99 13.09
CA ALA A 136 -5.05 2.97 12.06
C ALA A 136 -4.19 3.50 10.89
N CYS A 137 -4.38 4.76 10.45
CA CYS A 137 -3.55 5.41 9.42
C CYS A 137 -2.05 5.32 9.79
N ARG A 138 -1.71 5.53 11.08
CA ARG A 138 -0.32 5.50 11.58
C ARG A 138 0.25 4.09 11.64
N ILE A 139 -0.53 3.12 12.13
CA ILE A 139 -0.11 1.71 12.25
C ILE A 139 0.24 1.16 10.86
N TRP A 140 -0.70 1.29 9.92
CA TRP A 140 -0.51 0.82 8.55
C TRP A 140 0.74 1.40 7.88
N ARG A 141 0.92 2.72 7.97
CA ARG A 141 2.09 3.38 7.35
C ARG A 141 3.40 3.01 8.04
N GLY A 142 3.41 2.95 9.37
CA GLY A 142 4.59 2.58 10.14
C GLY A 142 5.10 1.20 9.73
N GLU A 143 4.20 0.20 9.72
CA GLU A 143 4.55 -1.18 9.38
C GLU A 143 4.94 -1.33 7.91
N ILE A 144 4.24 -0.66 6.98
CA ILE A 144 4.62 -0.66 5.55
C ILE A 144 6.02 -0.08 5.36
N LEU A 145 6.31 1.09 5.94
CA LEU A 145 7.61 1.75 5.81
C LEU A 145 8.72 0.91 6.42
N GLN A 146 8.50 0.35 7.61
CA GLN A 146 9.46 -0.53 8.25
C GLN A 146 9.75 -1.75 7.38
N ARG A 147 8.72 -2.37 6.81
CA ARG A 147 8.87 -3.54 5.93
C ARG A 147 9.62 -3.18 4.64
N CYS A 148 9.24 -2.11 3.96
CA CYS A 148 9.93 -1.63 2.77
C CYS A 148 11.40 -1.30 3.06
N LYS A 149 11.69 -0.61 4.17
CA LYS A 149 13.06 -0.32 4.61
C LYS A 149 13.86 -1.61 4.83
N SER A 150 13.27 -2.62 5.46
CA SER A 150 13.93 -3.93 5.69
C SER A 150 14.25 -4.68 4.39
N MET A 151 13.53 -4.40 3.31
CA MET A 151 13.81 -4.94 1.97
C MET A 151 14.83 -4.10 1.18
N GLY A 152 15.40 -3.06 1.80
CA GLY A 152 16.28 -2.11 1.12
C GLY A 152 15.53 -1.30 0.06
N TRP A 153 14.28 -0.91 0.30
CA TRP A 153 13.56 -0.01 -0.61
C TRP A 153 13.81 1.45 -0.26
N LYS A 154 13.61 2.32 -1.25
CA LYS A 154 13.46 3.75 -1.02
C LYS A 154 12.16 3.97 -0.26
N VAL A 155 12.25 4.73 0.83
CA VAL A 155 11.11 5.14 1.63
C VAL A 155 10.94 6.67 1.56
N PRO A 156 9.71 7.18 1.62
CA PRO A 156 9.45 8.62 1.70
C PRO A 156 10.24 9.27 2.85
N GLY A 157 10.95 10.35 2.56
CA GLY A 157 11.52 11.22 3.57
C GLY A 157 10.47 12.14 4.19
N ILE A 158 10.93 13.11 4.99
CA ILE A 158 10.04 14.07 5.66
C ILE A 158 9.27 14.89 4.64
N PHE A 159 9.94 15.37 3.58
CA PHE A 159 9.32 16.21 2.56
C PHE A 159 8.32 15.45 1.70
N GLU A 160 8.63 14.21 1.29
CA GLU A 160 7.67 13.39 0.53
C GLU A 160 6.47 13.00 1.40
N THR A 161 6.69 12.72 2.68
CA THR A 161 5.60 12.45 3.64
C THR A 161 4.70 13.66 3.84
N LEU A 162 5.27 14.88 3.87
CA LEU A 162 4.48 16.11 3.90
C LEU A 162 3.73 16.29 2.58
N ARG A 163 4.39 16.11 1.43
CA ARG A 163 3.77 16.23 0.11
C ARG A 163 2.58 15.31 -0.06
N ASP A 164 2.69 14.06 0.38
CA ASP A 164 1.60 13.07 0.37
C ASP A 164 0.34 13.56 1.12
N LYS A 165 0.51 14.38 2.17
CA LYS A 165 -0.63 15.01 2.86
C LYS A 165 -1.32 16.07 1.99
N TYR A 166 -0.55 16.85 1.24
CA TYR A 166 -1.08 17.96 0.41
C TYR A 166 -1.59 17.49 -0.95
N ARG A 167 -0.93 16.51 -1.56
CA ARG A 167 -1.25 15.93 -2.85
C ARG A 167 -1.43 14.44 -2.65
N LYS A 168 -2.70 14.01 -2.67
CA LYS A 168 -3.04 12.58 -2.64
C LYS A 168 -2.44 11.95 -3.91
N TYR A 169 -1.43 11.12 -3.72
CA TYR A 169 -0.84 10.38 -4.83
C TYR A 169 -1.85 9.39 -5.40
N ASP A 170 -1.88 9.28 -6.73
CA ASP A 170 -2.47 8.12 -7.37
C ASP A 170 -1.38 7.08 -7.58
N ALA A 171 -1.30 6.12 -6.67
CA ALA A 171 -0.30 5.06 -6.70
C ALA A 171 -0.38 4.16 -7.95
N GLN A 172 -1.44 4.26 -8.77
CA GLN A 172 -1.55 3.50 -10.01
C GLN A 172 -0.78 4.12 -11.17
N PHE A 173 -0.41 5.41 -11.12
CA PHE A 173 0.07 6.14 -12.29
C PHE A 173 1.32 6.99 -12.06
N ASP A 174 1.87 7.01 -10.84
CA ASP A 174 3.02 7.87 -10.52
C ASP A 174 4.32 7.06 -10.40
N ASP A 175 5.12 7.05 -11.46
CA ASP A 175 6.47 6.45 -11.47
C ASP A 175 7.41 7.11 -10.45
N ASP A 176 7.06 8.32 -9.98
CA ASP A 176 7.78 9.06 -8.94
C ASP A 176 7.27 8.74 -7.53
N PHE A 177 6.47 7.68 -7.35
CA PHE A 177 6.00 7.31 -6.02
C PHE A 177 7.19 7.03 -5.09
N PRO A 178 7.27 7.73 -3.94
CA PRO A 178 8.47 7.73 -3.11
C PRO A 178 8.79 6.37 -2.46
N LEU A 179 7.77 5.52 -2.30
CA LEU A 179 7.92 4.15 -1.79
C LEU A 179 8.13 3.19 -2.97
N ARG A 180 9.37 2.79 -3.25
CA ARG A 180 9.68 1.89 -4.38
C ARG A 180 11.00 1.15 -4.17
N PRO A 181 11.22 -0.01 -4.81
CA PRO A 181 12.56 -0.60 -4.88
C PRO A 181 13.56 0.41 -5.46
N TYR A 182 14.80 0.42 -4.99
CA TYR A 182 15.85 1.16 -5.69
C TYR A 182 16.05 0.60 -7.09
N SER A 183 16.21 1.51 -8.05
CA SER A 183 16.74 1.18 -9.36
C SER A 183 18.20 0.73 -9.24
N GLN A 184 18.69 -0.05 -10.20
CA GLN A 184 20.10 -0.46 -10.22
C GLN A 184 21.03 0.76 -10.20
N LEU A 185 20.69 1.81 -10.95
CA LEU A 185 21.44 3.07 -11.00
C LEU A 185 21.53 3.76 -9.63
N GLU A 186 20.44 3.81 -8.87
CA GLU A 186 20.44 4.37 -7.51
C GLU A 186 21.30 3.53 -6.56
N LEU A 187 21.28 2.20 -6.68
CA LEU A 187 22.15 1.32 -5.89
C LEU A 187 23.62 1.55 -6.22
N ASP A 188 23.96 1.66 -7.51
CA ASP A 188 25.33 1.90 -7.95
C ASP A 188 25.86 3.25 -7.40
N GLN A 189 25.02 4.28 -7.32
CA GLN A 189 25.36 5.57 -6.72
C GLN A 189 25.55 5.51 -5.20
N LEU A 190 24.84 4.64 -4.49
CA LEU A 190 24.97 4.47 -3.03
C LEU A 190 26.26 3.73 -2.63
N VAL A 191 26.82 2.92 -3.52
CA VAL A 191 28.05 2.15 -3.27
C VAL A 191 29.31 2.98 -3.54
N LEU A 192 29.20 4.08 -4.29
CA LEU A 192 30.36 4.93 -4.54
C LEU A 192 30.86 5.51 -3.21
N PRO A 193 32.12 5.25 -2.83
CA PRO A 193 32.69 5.89 -1.65
C PRO A 193 32.55 7.40 -1.81
N PRO A 194 32.30 8.15 -0.71
CA PRO A 194 32.23 9.59 -0.78
C PRO A 194 33.46 10.08 -1.53
N LEU A 195 33.23 10.84 -2.61
CA LEU A 195 34.31 11.36 -3.43
C LEU A 195 35.36 11.96 -2.47
N PRO A 196 36.65 11.56 -2.60
CA PRO A 196 37.68 12.05 -1.71
C PRO A 196 37.55 13.55 -1.68
N ASN A 197 37.30 14.08 -0.47
CA ASN A 197 36.96 15.47 -0.21
C ASN A 197 37.95 16.34 -0.98
N GLN A 198 37.55 16.79 -2.19
CA GLN A 198 38.40 17.64 -3.01
C GLN A 198 38.38 18.95 -2.27
N GLY A 199 39.40 19.11 -1.41
CA GLY A 199 39.42 20.12 -0.38
C GLY A 199 38.91 21.42 -0.97
N SER A 200 37.72 21.84 -0.53
CA SER A 200 37.19 23.15 -0.90
C SER A 200 38.32 24.12 -0.62
N PRO A 201 38.79 24.90 -1.62
CA PRO A 201 39.87 25.84 -1.41
C PRO A 201 39.45 26.70 -0.24
N ARG A 202 40.19 26.61 0.87
CA ARG A 202 39.98 27.44 2.05
C ARG A 202 39.92 28.87 1.53
N SER A 203 38.74 29.46 1.50
CA SER A 203 38.60 30.88 1.22
C SER A 203 39.25 31.59 2.40
N THR A 204 40.52 31.92 2.23
CA THR A 204 41.28 32.74 3.16
C THR A 204 40.60 34.10 3.22
N GLY A 205 39.83 34.30 4.29
CA GLY A 205 39.66 35.55 5.01
C GLY A 205 39.23 36.78 4.22
N CYS A 206 37.93 37.05 4.18
CA CYS A 206 37.45 38.42 4.28
C CYS A 206 37.35 38.78 5.76
N ARG A 207 38.40 39.43 6.25
CA ARG A 207 38.50 40.03 7.58
C ARG A 207 37.55 41.22 7.62
N MET A 208 36.39 41.10 8.27
CA MET A 208 35.52 42.25 8.52
C MET A 208 36.16 43.14 9.60
N PRO A 209 36.38 44.44 9.34
CA PRO A 209 36.85 45.36 10.36
C PRO A 209 35.68 45.92 11.18
N GLY A 210 35.90 46.02 12.49
CA GLY A 210 35.49 47.19 13.26
C GLY A 210 34.07 47.21 13.82
N ALA A 211 33.96 46.75 15.06
CA ALA A 211 33.45 47.51 16.21
C ALA A 211 32.30 48.49 15.99
N TRP A 212 31.17 48.25 16.66
CA TRP A 212 30.47 49.29 17.43
C TRP A 212 30.04 48.71 18.77
N SER A 213 30.79 49.11 19.80
CA SER A 213 30.35 49.05 21.19
C SER A 213 29.39 50.21 21.39
N SER A 214 28.22 49.95 21.93
CA SER A 214 27.36 50.99 22.50
C SER A 214 26.62 50.36 23.68
N GLU A 215 27.29 50.42 24.83
CA GLU A 215 26.61 50.75 26.07
C GLU A 215 25.73 51.98 25.84
N LEU A 216 24.51 51.99 26.36
CA LEU A 216 23.86 53.11 27.02
C LEU A 216 22.41 52.72 27.38
N TYR A 217 22.16 52.70 28.70
CA TYR A 217 20.89 52.77 29.43
C TYR A 217 19.85 51.64 29.29
#